data_AF-A0A849Z2X3-F1
#
_entry.id   AF-A0A849Z2X3-F1
#
_cell.length_a   1.000
_cell.length_b   1.000
_cell.length_c   1.000
_cell.angle_alpha   90.00
_cell.angle_beta   90.00
_cell.angle_gamma   90.00
#
_symmetry.space_group_name_H-M   'P 1'
#
loop_
_entity.id
_entity.type
_entity.pdbx_description
1 polymer ?
#
loop_
_entity_poly.entity_id
_entity_poly.type
_entity_poly.pdbx_seq_one_letter_code
_entity_poly.pdbx_strand_id
1 'polypeptide(L)'
;MLEGGGIPKDVIDLMAVGVWIARAPGGELVFANEVFREIMGMGALDDQKAGGYAAPYGIFNLAGEPYPETELPFARAVRQKKIVRVDDLVIHRADRTRVNVRATARPWLDAAGEVELVVISFEDITPEVEARAARGASEERMRQTGRLEALGTLAAGVAHDFNNVLTTIGSIASQMRMRDPQASQVADLLQIEAAVMTAAQLTRALLAFGRVGSGNITRFDFASTVRGVLGLVRRTFEHELDVVIEQRGSAMLEGDRAQIEQMCLNLIVNARDAMPDGGTMRLEVDSVDLESPPIPLCAGRHVVLTVSDTGKGIPRELRHRIFEPYFTTKTGLDRPGTGLGLATVYSVAQAFGGLVELDDAVPHGAIFRVTLPVNTKVRADRPAAVPATKGTILVVDDEALVRQVTRRSLEQMGYAVLEAGDGLEALDVFAAERSKIDLVLLDAVMPRLSGQRAMARLRELAPDLPIVVSSGRLGADDAEGVMIGGATAVLFKPFTASQLAEAIASVLKGRPPPSMCDEGAGAPR
;
A
#
# COMPACT_ATOMS: atom_id res chain seq x y z
N MET A 1 -0.22 49.95 -56.61
CA MET A 1 1.23 49.86 -56.39
C MET A 1 1.48 50.13 -54.92
N LEU A 2 1.92 49.13 -54.15
CA LEU A 2 2.56 49.40 -52.86
C LEU A 2 3.99 49.84 -53.20
N GLU A 3 4.14 51.12 -53.53
CA GLU A 3 5.46 51.70 -53.75
C GLU A 3 6.21 51.74 -52.41
N GLY A 4 7.28 50.94 -52.30
CA GLY A 4 8.37 51.21 -51.37
C GLY A 4 8.22 50.82 -49.89
N GLY A 5 7.36 49.86 -49.53
CA GLY A 5 7.20 49.43 -48.14
C GLY A 5 7.03 47.93 -47.98
N GLY A 6 8.12 47.16 -48.13
CA GLY A 6 8.12 45.77 -47.65
C GLY A 6 7.91 45.75 -46.13
N ILE A 7 7.21 44.74 -45.61
CA ILE A 7 7.15 44.52 -44.15
C ILE A 7 8.59 44.24 -43.69
N PRO A 8 9.15 45.04 -42.76
CA PRO A 8 10.52 44.82 -42.28
C PRO A 8 10.65 43.42 -41.68
N LYS A 9 11.80 42.78 -41.91
CA LYS A 9 12.10 41.43 -41.39
C LYS A 9 11.84 41.35 -39.87
N ASP A 10 12.27 42.36 -39.13
CA ASP A 10 12.13 42.45 -37.68
C ASP A 10 10.66 42.38 -37.21
N VAL A 11 9.70 42.80 -38.05
CA VAL A 11 8.26 42.69 -37.74
C VAL A 11 7.77 41.25 -37.93
N ILE A 12 8.31 40.51 -38.89
CA ILE A 12 7.98 39.10 -39.11
C ILE A 12 8.68 38.21 -38.06
N ASP A 13 9.83 38.63 -37.54
CA ASP A 13 10.52 37.97 -36.43
C ASP A 13 9.74 38.03 -35.11
N LEU A 14 8.78 38.96 -34.96
CA LEU A 14 7.87 39.02 -33.80
C LEU A 14 6.77 37.94 -33.80
N MET A 15 6.62 37.19 -34.90
CA MET A 15 5.64 36.10 -34.96
C MET A 15 6.08 34.95 -34.05
N ALA A 16 5.16 34.38 -33.27
CA ALA A 16 5.42 33.22 -32.41
C ALA A 16 5.62 31.89 -33.17
N VAL A 17 5.75 31.94 -34.51
CA VAL A 17 5.92 30.78 -35.39
C VAL A 17 7.13 30.99 -36.28
N GLY A 18 7.84 29.91 -36.56
CA GLY A 18 8.88 29.91 -37.58
C GLY A 18 8.24 30.08 -38.96
N VAL A 19 8.73 31.02 -39.77
CA VAL A 19 8.24 31.28 -41.11
C VAL A 19 9.35 30.98 -42.10
N TRP A 20 9.03 30.18 -43.11
CA TRP A 20 9.89 29.88 -44.25
C TRP A 20 9.09 30.06 -45.54
N ILE A 21 9.61 30.86 -46.45
CA ILE A 21 8.98 31.16 -47.74
C ILE A 21 9.93 30.70 -48.84
N ALA A 22 9.40 29.94 -49.79
CA ALA A 22 10.17 29.46 -50.92
C ALA A 22 9.43 29.60 -52.24
N ARG A 23 10.20 29.76 -53.32
CA ARG A 23 9.70 29.82 -54.68
C ARG A 23 9.41 28.41 -55.19
N ALA A 24 8.22 28.21 -55.74
CA ALA A 24 7.84 26.96 -56.36
C ALA A 24 8.16 26.96 -57.87
N PRO A 25 8.39 25.78 -58.49
CA PRO A 25 8.51 24.46 -57.86
C PRO A 25 9.90 24.18 -57.26
N GLY A 26 10.88 25.06 -57.47
CA GLY A 26 12.29 24.81 -57.17
C GLY A 26 12.65 24.71 -55.69
N GLY A 27 11.83 25.27 -54.79
CA GLY A 27 12.06 25.31 -53.35
C GLY A 27 13.08 26.38 -52.91
N GLU A 28 13.51 27.25 -53.81
CA GLU A 28 14.51 28.29 -53.52
C GLU A 28 14.03 29.20 -52.39
N LEU A 29 14.88 29.38 -51.37
CA LEU A 29 14.58 30.20 -50.22
C LEU A 29 14.37 31.66 -50.64
N VAL A 30 13.21 32.20 -50.30
CA VAL A 30 12.90 33.64 -50.43
C VAL A 30 13.09 34.35 -49.10
N PHE A 31 12.68 33.71 -48.01
CA PHE A 31 12.71 34.31 -46.69
C PHE A 31 12.63 33.25 -45.59
N ALA A 32 13.38 33.45 -44.50
CA ALA A 32 13.19 32.74 -43.23
C ALA A 32 13.36 33.70 -42.06
N ASN A 33 12.49 33.59 -41.06
CA ASN A 33 12.54 34.41 -39.85
C ASN A 33 13.44 33.78 -38.76
N GLU A 34 13.69 34.51 -37.68
CA GLU A 34 14.55 34.06 -36.58
C GLU A 34 13.94 32.86 -35.83
N VAL A 35 12.62 32.85 -35.62
CA VAL A 35 11.93 31.76 -34.92
C VAL A 35 12.05 30.42 -35.68
N PHE A 36 12.12 30.44 -37.02
CA PHE A 36 12.45 29.25 -37.79
C PHE A 36 13.83 28.71 -37.42
N ARG A 37 14.85 29.58 -37.30
CA ARG A 37 16.19 29.17 -36.89
C ARG A 37 16.18 28.55 -35.49
N GLU A 38 15.44 29.15 -34.57
CA GLU A 38 15.28 28.62 -33.21
C GLU A 38 14.65 27.23 -33.23
N ILE A 39 13.53 27.04 -33.93
CA ILE A 39 12.82 25.75 -34.03
C ILE A 39 13.70 24.68 -34.68
N MET A 40 14.39 25.03 -35.78
CA MET A 40 15.22 24.08 -36.53
C MET A 40 16.59 23.84 -35.88
N GLY A 41 17.03 24.71 -34.96
CA GLY A 41 18.37 24.68 -34.36
C GLY A 41 19.49 25.10 -35.33
N MET A 42 19.13 25.59 -36.52
CA MET A 42 20.05 26.01 -37.58
C MET A 42 19.39 27.02 -38.51
N GLY A 43 20.19 27.84 -39.19
CA GLY A 43 19.68 28.79 -40.17
C GLY A 43 19.13 28.10 -41.43
N ALA A 44 18.34 28.84 -42.21
CA ALA A 44 17.92 28.38 -43.52
C ALA A 44 19.14 28.24 -44.45
N LEU A 45 19.14 27.16 -45.23
CA LEU A 45 20.17 26.83 -46.20
C LEU A 45 19.82 27.45 -47.57
N ASP A 46 20.73 28.25 -48.12
CA ASP A 46 20.49 29.04 -49.34
C ASP A 46 20.49 28.19 -50.64
N ASP A 47 21.14 27.02 -50.66
CA ASP A 47 21.39 26.21 -51.88
C ASP A 47 20.56 24.89 -51.96
N GLN A 48 19.52 24.74 -51.14
CA GLN A 48 18.69 23.53 -51.16
C GLN A 48 17.64 23.58 -52.29
N LYS A 49 17.62 22.54 -53.14
CA LYS A 49 16.60 22.36 -54.17
C LYS A 49 15.49 21.44 -53.66
N ALA A 50 14.29 21.56 -54.25
CA ALA A 50 13.15 20.70 -53.97
C ALA A 50 13.51 19.21 -53.98
N GLY A 51 13.34 18.54 -52.82
CA GLY A 51 13.57 17.10 -52.65
C GLY A 51 14.82 16.70 -51.84
N GLY A 52 15.43 17.62 -51.09
CA GLY A 52 16.57 17.34 -50.22
C GLY A 52 16.48 17.98 -48.83
N TYR A 53 15.29 18.24 -48.30
CA TYR A 53 15.13 18.99 -47.05
C TYR A 53 15.14 18.11 -45.79
N ALA A 54 14.67 16.87 -45.85
CA ALA A 54 14.47 16.05 -44.68
C ALA A 54 15.79 15.69 -43.99
N ALA A 55 16.82 15.25 -44.73
CA ALA A 55 18.10 14.88 -44.12
C ALA A 55 18.90 16.08 -43.58
N PRO A 56 19.07 17.20 -44.32
CA PRO A 56 19.87 18.35 -43.86
C PRO A 56 19.26 19.08 -42.67
N TYR A 57 17.93 19.11 -42.57
CA TYR A 57 17.22 19.71 -41.44
C TYR A 57 16.86 18.70 -40.35
N GLY A 58 17.26 17.43 -40.48
CA GLY A 58 16.97 16.39 -39.51
C GLY A 58 15.48 16.18 -39.25
N ILE A 59 14.66 16.12 -40.30
CA ILE A 59 13.21 15.96 -40.21
C ILE A 59 12.87 14.46 -40.21
N PHE A 60 12.25 14.02 -39.12
CA PHE A 60 11.79 12.66 -38.90
C PHE A 60 10.28 12.64 -38.65
N ASN A 61 9.65 11.48 -38.80
CA ASN A 61 8.28 11.25 -38.33
C ASN A 61 8.28 10.87 -36.84
N LEU A 62 7.08 10.74 -36.24
CA LEU A 62 6.91 10.29 -34.86
C LEU A 62 7.50 8.89 -34.56
N ALA A 63 7.67 8.04 -35.58
CA ALA A 63 8.29 6.73 -35.46
C ALA A 63 9.84 6.78 -35.48
N GLY A 64 10.42 7.96 -35.71
CA GLY A 64 11.87 8.15 -35.78
C GLY A 64 12.49 7.77 -37.13
N GLU A 65 11.68 7.62 -38.18
CA GLU A 65 12.13 7.39 -39.55
C GLU A 65 12.27 8.73 -40.30
N PRO A 66 13.22 8.86 -41.25
CA PRO A 66 13.37 10.07 -42.05
C PRO A 66 12.05 10.42 -42.75
N TYR A 67 11.62 11.67 -42.63
CA TYR A 67 10.35 12.10 -43.21
C TYR A 67 10.42 12.04 -44.74
N PRO A 68 9.48 11.41 -45.46
CA PRO A 68 9.55 11.29 -46.91
C PRO A 68 9.48 12.66 -47.60
N GLU A 69 10.44 12.96 -48.47
CA GLU A 69 10.52 14.25 -49.20
C GLU A 69 9.24 14.61 -49.97
N THR A 70 8.58 13.60 -50.57
CA THR A 70 7.32 13.78 -51.31
C THR A 70 6.12 14.08 -50.42
N GLU A 71 6.22 13.75 -49.13
CA GLU A 71 5.17 13.95 -48.14
C GLU A 71 5.42 15.18 -47.25
N LEU A 72 6.54 15.88 -47.43
CA LEU A 72 6.77 17.17 -46.79
C LEU A 72 5.68 18.19 -47.17
N PRO A 73 5.31 19.10 -46.25
CA PRO A 73 4.27 20.09 -46.48
C PRO A 73 4.45 20.92 -47.75
N PHE A 74 5.70 21.30 -48.06
CA PHE A 74 6.05 22.02 -49.29
C PHE A 74 5.65 21.23 -50.54
N ALA A 75 6.18 20.00 -50.68
CA ALA A 75 5.95 19.16 -51.86
C ALA A 75 4.46 18.86 -52.05
N ARG A 76 3.75 18.58 -50.96
CA ARG A 76 2.29 18.36 -51.00
C ARG A 76 1.52 19.62 -51.37
N ALA A 77 1.90 20.79 -50.85
CA ALA A 77 1.22 22.05 -51.17
C ALA A 77 1.39 22.44 -52.65
N VAL A 78 2.59 22.28 -53.21
CA VAL A 78 2.85 22.49 -54.65
C VAL A 78 2.06 21.51 -55.50
N ARG A 79 2.10 20.21 -55.18
CA ARG A 79 1.40 19.15 -55.93
C ARG A 79 -0.12 19.29 -55.90
N GLN A 80 -0.68 19.63 -54.74
CA GLN A 80 -2.13 19.64 -54.51
C GLN A 80 -2.76 21.02 -54.75
N LYS A 81 -1.95 22.08 -54.86
CA LYS A 81 -2.41 23.48 -54.92
C LYS A 81 -3.37 23.85 -53.78
N LYS A 82 -3.14 23.28 -52.58
CA LYS A 82 -3.98 23.43 -51.38
C LYS A 82 -3.15 23.64 -50.14
N ILE A 83 -3.79 24.16 -49.09
CA ILE A 83 -3.20 24.26 -47.76
C ILE A 83 -2.97 22.86 -47.21
N VAL A 84 -1.74 22.60 -46.74
CA VAL A 84 -1.36 21.32 -46.13
C VAL A 84 -0.90 21.58 -44.70
N ARG A 85 -1.44 20.81 -43.76
CA ARG A 85 -1.05 20.83 -42.36
C ARG A 85 -0.64 19.43 -41.93
N VAL A 86 0.41 19.37 -41.14
CA VAL A 86 0.99 18.16 -40.54
C VAL A 86 1.39 18.47 -39.10
N ASP A 87 1.27 17.49 -38.23
CA ASP A 87 1.54 17.58 -36.79
C ASP A 87 2.41 16.41 -36.29
N ASP A 88 3.07 15.71 -37.22
CA ASP A 88 3.87 14.52 -36.99
C ASP A 88 5.36 14.71 -37.34
N LEU A 89 5.81 15.95 -37.53
CA LEU A 89 7.22 16.25 -37.77
C LEU A 89 7.97 16.31 -36.45
N VAL A 90 9.13 15.66 -36.43
CA VAL A 90 10.07 15.72 -35.33
C VAL A 90 11.40 16.19 -35.89
N ILE A 91 11.90 17.32 -35.39
CA ILE A 91 13.19 17.87 -35.76
C ILE A 91 14.24 17.33 -34.80
N HIS A 92 15.22 16.61 -35.33
CA HIS A 92 16.39 16.16 -34.60
C HIS A 92 17.51 17.18 -34.80
N ARG A 93 17.73 18.01 -33.79
CA ARG A 93 18.75 19.05 -33.82
C ARG A 93 20.15 18.47 -33.59
N ALA A 94 21.18 19.21 -33.98
CA ALA A 94 22.58 18.81 -33.82
C ALA A 94 23.01 18.67 -32.34
N ASP A 95 22.36 19.40 -31.43
CA ASP A 95 22.54 19.31 -29.97
C ASP A 95 21.85 18.08 -29.35
N ARG A 96 21.30 17.19 -30.18
CA ARG A 96 20.54 15.97 -29.82
C ARG A 96 19.18 16.23 -29.17
N THR A 97 18.72 17.48 -29.14
CA THR A 97 17.33 17.77 -28.74
C THR A 97 16.37 17.37 -29.85
N ARG A 98 15.15 16.98 -29.45
CA ARG A 98 14.07 16.63 -30.35
C ARG A 98 12.94 17.61 -30.16
N VAL A 99 12.45 18.18 -31.25
CA VAL A 99 11.37 19.17 -31.21
C VAL A 99 10.22 18.67 -32.06
N ASN A 100 9.05 18.53 -31.44
CA ASN A 100 7.83 18.18 -32.15
C ASN A 100 7.33 19.45 -32.83
N VAL A 101 7.13 19.39 -34.14
CA VAL A 101 6.79 20.55 -34.95
C VAL A 101 5.51 20.30 -35.71
N ARG A 102 4.60 21.26 -35.60
CA ARG A 102 3.47 21.38 -36.49
C ARG A 102 3.84 22.31 -37.64
N ALA A 103 3.73 21.81 -38.86
CA ALA A 103 4.01 22.60 -40.05
C ALA A 103 2.73 22.82 -40.86
N THR A 104 2.52 24.05 -41.32
CA THR A 104 1.42 24.39 -42.23
C THR A 104 1.97 25.09 -43.46
N ALA A 105 1.87 24.46 -44.61
CA ALA A 105 2.25 25.02 -45.90
C ALA A 105 1.04 25.61 -46.62
N ARG A 106 1.18 26.85 -47.07
CA ARG A 106 0.15 27.61 -47.81
C ARG A 106 0.72 28.04 -49.17
N PRO A 107 0.22 27.49 -50.28
CA PRO A 107 0.64 27.93 -51.60
C PRO A 107 -0.01 29.26 -51.96
N TRP A 108 0.75 30.14 -52.59
CA TRP A 108 0.28 31.35 -53.23
C TRP A 108 0.29 31.14 -54.75
N LEU A 109 -0.86 31.41 -55.38
CA LEU A 109 -1.06 31.17 -56.80
C LEU A 109 -0.94 32.46 -57.59
N ASP A 110 -0.32 32.38 -58.76
CA ASP A 110 -0.26 33.46 -59.72
C ASP A 110 -1.58 33.62 -60.50
N ALA A 111 -1.61 34.58 -61.43
CA ALA A 111 -2.78 34.84 -62.28
C ALA A 111 -3.12 33.68 -63.24
N ALA A 112 -2.19 32.77 -63.51
CA ALA A 112 -2.39 31.58 -64.33
C ALA A 112 -2.88 30.37 -63.51
N GLY A 113 -2.98 30.50 -62.18
CA GLY A 113 -3.37 29.41 -61.28
C GLY A 113 -2.23 28.43 -61.00
N GLU A 114 -0.98 28.84 -61.23
CA GLU A 114 0.22 28.09 -60.87
C GLU A 114 0.79 28.56 -59.54
N VAL A 115 1.41 27.66 -58.79
CA VAL A 115 1.98 27.98 -57.48
C VAL A 115 3.30 28.71 -57.70
N GLU A 116 3.38 29.98 -57.33
CA GLU A 116 4.62 30.77 -57.44
C GLU A 116 5.42 30.75 -56.13
N LEU A 117 4.73 30.84 -54.98
CA LEU A 117 5.36 30.84 -53.66
C LEU A 117 4.65 29.86 -52.73
N VAL A 118 5.37 29.33 -51.75
CA VAL A 118 4.79 28.58 -50.63
C VAL A 118 5.28 29.20 -49.34
N VAL A 119 4.35 29.56 -48.47
CA VAL A 119 4.62 30.04 -47.11
C VAL A 119 4.40 28.88 -46.15
N ILE A 120 5.42 28.52 -45.38
CA ILE A 120 5.36 27.47 -44.38
C ILE A 120 5.53 28.09 -43.00
N SER A 121 4.56 27.83 -42.11
CA SER A 121 4.67 28.16 -40.70
C SER A 121 5.00 26.89 -39.90
N PHE A 122 5.99 26.98 -39.02
CA PHE A 122 6.42 25.95 -38.07
C PHE A 122 6.09 26.41 -36.66
N GLU A 123 5.42 25.56 -35.90
CA GLU A 123 5.05 25.79 -34.51
C GLU A 123 5.65 24.67 -33.67
N ASP A 124 6.43 25.02 -32.64
CA ASP A 124 6.92 24.05 -31.67
C ASP A 124 5.74 23.59 -30.80
N ILE A 125 5.40 22.32 -30.92
CA ILE A 125 4.31 21.68 -30.18
C ILE A 125 4.82 20.70 -29.10
N THR A 126 6.11 20.75 -28.80
CA THR A 126 6.74 19.90 -27.77
C THR A 126 6.07 20.08 -26.41
N PRO A 127 5.80 21.32 -25.93
CA PRO A 127 5.11 21.52 -24.66
C PRO A 127 3.71 20.87 -24.63
N GLU A 128 2.94 20.95 -25.73
CA GLU A 128 1.60 20.35 -25.79
C GLU A 128 1.63 18.83 -25.83
N VAL A 129 2.59 18.24 -26.57
CA VAL A 129 2.77 16.79 -26.64
C VAL A 129 3.15 16.25 -25.26
N GLU A 130 4.09 16.89 -24.57
CA GLU A 130 4.48 16.52 -23.20
C GLU A 130 3.34 16.69 -22.20
N ALA A 131 2.60 17.81 -22.27
CA ALA A 131 1.45 18.05 -21.40
C ALA A 131 0.33 17.03 -21.62
N ARG A 132 0.07 16.64 -22.88
CA ARG A 132 -0.92 15.59 -23.20
C ARG A 132 -0.48 14.23 -22.67
N ALA A 133 0.80 13.87 -22.82
CA ALA A 133 1.34 12.62 -22.30
C ALA A 133 1.26 12.57 -20.76
N ALA A 134 1.63 13.66 -20.09
CA ALA A 134 1.54 13.79 -18.63
C ALA A 134 0.10 13.67 -18.12
N ARG A 135 -0.87 14.32 -18.79
CA ARG A 135 -2.30 14.20 -18.46
C ARG A 135 -2.82 12.77 -18.61
N GLY A 136 -2.54 12.12 -19.73
CA GLY A 136 -2.97 10.73 -19.95
C GLY A 136 -2.40 9.76 -18.91
N ALA A 137 -1.13 9.93 -18.54
CA ALA A 137 -0.51 9.15 -17.47
C ALA A 137 -1.16 9.39 -16.09
N SER A 138 -1.55 10.64 -15.80
CA SER A 138 -2.26 10.98 -14.55
C SER A 138 -3.68 10.42 -14.50
N GLU A 139 -4.42 10.51 -15.61
CA GLU A 139 -5.79 9.97 -15.71
C GLU A 139 -5.81 8.46 -15.55
N GLU A 140 -4.88 7.72 -16.16
CA GLU A 140 -4.80 6.27 -15.97
C GLU A 140 -4.41 5.90 -14.54
N ARG A 141 -3.49 6.64 -13.91
CA ARG A 141 -3.18 6.46 -12.47
C ARG A 141 -4.41 6.69 -11.60
N MET A 142 -5.16 7.77 -11.82
CA MET A 142 -6.41 8.05 -11.09
C MET A 142 -7.45 6.94 -11.29
N ARG A 143 -7.61 6.45 -12.52
CA ARG A 143 -8.54 5.35 -12.84
C ARG A 143 -8.14 4.05 -12.16
N GLN A 144 -6.84 3.76 -12.07
CA GLN A 144 -6.32 2.62 -11.31
C GLN A 144 -6.57 2.76 -9.81
N THR A 145 -6.31 3.93 -9.22
CA THR A 145 -6.57 4.20 -7.80
C THR A 145 -8.06 4.08 -7.47
N GLY A 146 -8.95 4.67 -8.26
CA GLY A 146 -10.40 4.57 -8.02
C GLY A 146 -10.94 3.13 -8.14
N ARG A 147 -10.34 2.31 -9.02
CA ARG A 147 -10.68 0.88 -9.13
C ARG A 147 -10.22 0.09 -7.90
N LEU A 148 -9.05 0.41 -7.35
CA LEU A 148 -8.53 -0.17 -6.12
C LEU A 148 -9.40 0.20 -4.91
N GLU A 149 -9.83 1.45 -4.79
CA GLU A 149 -10.73 1.90 -3.71
C GLU A 149 -12.10 1.21 -3.75
N ALA A 150 -12.69 1.07 -4.94
CA ALA A 150 -13.95 0.35 -5.12
C ALA A 150 -13.82 -1.14 -4.79
N LEU A 151 -12.72 -1.78 -5.21
CA LEU A 151 -12.41 -3.17 -4.85
C LEU A 151 -12.17 -3.34 -3.35
N GLY A 152 -11.48 -2.39 -2.71
CA GLY A 152 -11.24 -2.38 -1.27
C GLY A 152 -12.53 -2.26 -0.45
N THR A 153 -13.45 -1.40 -0.89
CA THR A 153 -14.76 -1.20 -0.23
C THR A 153 -15.63 -2.45 -0.34
N LEU A 154 -15.68 -3.08 -1.51
CA LEU A 154 -16.42 -4.34 -1.71
C LEU A 154 -15.77 -5.50 -0.95
N ALA A 155 -14.45 -5.60 -0.96
CA ALA A 155 -13.71 -6.58 -0.17
C ALA A 155 -13.98 -6.42 1.33
N ALA A 156 -14.20 -5.19 1.82
CA ALA A 156 -14.53 -4.94 3.22
C ALA A 156 -15.91 -5.49 3.63
N GLY A 157 -16.92 -5.36 2.78
CA GLY A 157 -18.24 -5.96 3.00
C GLY A 157 -18.19 -7.49 2.99
N VAL A 158 -17.50 -8.07 2.00
CA VAL A 158 -17.38 -9.54 1.89
C VAL A 158 -16.57 -10.12 3.05
N ALA A 159 -15.47 -9.46 3.43
CA ALA A 159 -14.62 -9.88 4.54
C ALA A 159 -15.36 -9.89 5.89
N HIS A 160 -16.24 -8.92 6.12
CA HIS A 160 -17.09 -8.88 7.29
C HIS A 160 -17.98 -10.13 7.39
N ASP A 161 -18.66 -10.49 6.31
CA ASP A 161 -19.57 -11.64 6.30
C ASP A 161 -18.80 -12.95 6.49
N PHE A 162 -17.60 -13.06 5.91
CA PHE A 162 -16.70 -14.18 6.15
C PHE A 162 -16.25 -14.26 7.62
N ASN A 163 -15.81 -13.15 8.21
CA ASN A 163 -15.38 -13.12 9.61
C ASN A 163 -16.51 -13.51 10.58
N ASN A 164 -17.76 -13.18 10.27
CA ASN A 164 -18.93 -13.57 11.08
C ASN A 164 -19.17 -15.08 11.02
N VAL A 165 -19.10 -15.68 9.83
CA VAL A 165 -19.20 -17.14 9.66
C VAL A 165 -18.04 -17.84 10.40
N LEU A 166 -16.83 -17.33 10.27
CA LEU A 166 -15.64 -17.87 10.93
C LEU A 166 -15.75 -17.79 12.46
N THR A 167 -16.22 -16.66 12.99
CA THR A 167 -16.47 -16.48 14.42
C THR A 167 -17.48 -17.51 14.94
N THR A 168 -18.53 -17.76 14.18
CA THR A 168 -19.56 -18.77 14.51
C THR A 168 -18.97 -20.18 14.54
N ILE A 169 -18.23 -20.57 13.49
CA ILE A 169 -17.62 -21.91 13.38
C ILE A 169 -16.60 -22.13 14.50
N GLY A 170 -15.72 -21.14 14.76
CA GLY A 170 -14.72 -21.23 15.81
C GLY A 170 -15.35 -21.35 17.20
N SER A 171 -16.43 -20.60 17.44
CA SER A 171 -17.17 -20.65 18.70
C SER A 171 -17.81 -22.03 18.94
N ILE A 172 -18.47 -22.61 17.94
CA ILE A 172 -19.07 -23.95 18.05
C ILE A 172 -17.99 -25.01 18.33
N ALA A 173 -16.87 -24.97 17.61
CA ALA A 173 -15.76 -25.90 17.82
C ALA A 173 -15.19 -25.80 19.23
N SER A 174 -15.00 -24.57 19.74
CA SER A 174 -14.52 -24.34 21.10
C SER A 174 -15.49 -24.85 22.16
N GLN A 175 -16.78 -24.65 21.96
CA GLN A 175 -17.82 -25.12 22.87
C GLN A 175 -17.91 -26.64 22.94
N MET A 176 -17.78 -27.33 21.80
CA MET A 176 -17.75 -28.80 21.77
C MET A 176 -16.54 -29.33 22.54
N ARG A 177 -15.37 -28.67 22.42
CA ARG A 177 -14.14 -29.06 23.11
C ARG A 177 -14.23 -28.85 24.62
N MET A 178 -14.86 -27.75 25.03
CA MET A 178 -15.03 -27.44 26.46
C MET A 178 -16.05 -28.37 27.15
N ARG A 179 -17.06 -28.88 26.42
CA ARG A 179 -18.07 -29.80 26.98
C ARG A 179 -17.53 -31.20 27.24
N ASP A 180 -16.60 -31.67 26.43
CA ASP A 180 -15.97 -32.98 26.61
C ASP A 180 -14.46 -32.90 26.34
N PRO A 181 -13.66 -32.47 27.33
CA PRO A 181 -12.22 -32.28 27.18
C PRO A 181 -11.43 -33.58 26.94
N GLN A 182 -12.06 -34.76 27.11
CA GLN A 182 -11.45 -36.07 26.87
C GLN A 182 -12.10 -36.83 25.71
N ALA A 183 -13.00 -36.19 24.95
CA ALA A 183 -13.57 -36.80 23.76
C ALA A 183 -12.47 -37.18 22.74
N SER A 184 -12.67 -38.29 22.04
CA SER A 184 -11.80 -38.72 20.94
C SER A 184 -11.68 -37.68 19.81
N GLN A 185 -12.61 -36.72 19.74
CA GLN A 185 -12.73 -35.69 18.71
C GLN A 185 -12.05 -34.36 19.07
N VAL A 186 -11.38 -34.25 20.23
CA VAL A 186 -10.68 -33.02 20.63
C VAL A 186 -9.63 -32.57 19.60
N ALA A 187 -8.98 -33.52 18.93
CA ALA A 187 -8.03 -33.24 17.84
C ALA A 187 -8.71 -32.57 16.63
N ASP A 188 -9.89 -33.06 16.23
CA ASP A 188 -10.66 -32.51 15.11
C ASP A 188 -11.19 -31.10 15.44
N LEU A 189 -11.60 -30.88 16.69
CA LEU A 189 -12.06 -29.57 17.16
C LEU A 189 -10.94 -28.52 17.18
N LEU A 190 -9.74 -28.92 17.59
CA LEU A 190 -8.54 -28.07 17.50
C LEU A 190 -8.17 -27.75 16.04
N GLN A 191 -8.36 -28.70 15.11
CA GLN A 191 -8.17 -28.45 13.68
C GLN A 191 -9.20 -27.46 13.12
N ILE A 192 -10.47 -27.53 13.54
CA ILE A 192 -11.50 -26.58 13.13
C ILE A 192 -11.19 -25.17 13.67
N GLU A 193 -10.81 -25.05 14.95
CA GLU A 193 -10.39 -23.77 15.54
C GLU A 193 -9.18 -23.17 14.77
N ALA A 194 -8.19 -24.01 14.41
CA ALA A 194 -7.03 -23.58 13.63
C ALA A 194 -7.42 -23.14 12.21
N ALA A 195 -8.28 -23.89 11.52
CA ALA A 195 -8.76 -23.56 10.18
C ALA A 195 -9.54 -22.24 10.16
N VAL A 196 -10.36 -21.99 11.19
CA VAL A 196 -11.10 -20.74 11.38
C VAL A 196 -10.16 -19.57 11.55
N MET A 197 -9.13 -19.71 12.38
CA MET A 197 -8.14 -18.66 12.61
C MET A 197 -7.33 -18.36 11.35
N THR A 198 -6.94 -19.39 10.59
CA THR A 198 -6.26 -19.24 9.29
C THR A 198 -7.13 -18.52 8.27
N ALA A 199 -8.40 -18.92 8.14
CA ALA A 199 -9.34 -18.25 7.25
C ALA A 199 -9.57 -16.78 7.66
N ALA A 200 -9.65 -16.48 8.95
CA ALA A 200 -9.81 -15.11 9.44
C ALA A 200 -8.58 -14.25 9.11
N GLN A 201 -7.37 -14.84 9.17
CA GLN A 201 -6.14 -14.17 8.76
C GLN A 201 -6.07 -13.92 7.25
N LEU A 202 -6.48 -14.89 6.42
CA LEU A 202 -6.58 -14.70 4.96
C LEU A 202 -7.59 -13.62 4.58
N THR A 203 -8.69 -13.53 5.34
CA THR A 203 -9.72 -12.50 5.16
C THR A 203 -9.19 -11.11 5.54
N ARG A 204 -8.37 -11.01 6.59
CA ARG A 204 -7.63 -9.78 6.94
C ARG A 204 -6.57 -9.39 5.91
N ALA A 205 -5.89 -10.36 5.30
CA ALA A 205 -4.95 -10.11 4.21
C ALA A 205 -5.63 -9.49 2.97
N LEU A 206 -6.86 -9.90 2.67
CA LEU A 206 -7.71 -9.29 1.61
C LEU A 206 -8.11 -7.85 1.95
N LEU A 207 -8.41 -7.55 3.22
CA LEU A 207 -8.76 -6.21 3.70
C LEU A 207 -7.59 -5.22 3.62
N ALA A 208 -6.37 -5.68 3.85
CA ALA A 208 -5.16 -4.85 3.80
C ALA A 208 -4.84 -4.36 2.38
N PHE A 209 -5.33 -5.07 1.35
CA PHE A 209 -5.05 -4.75 -0.06
C PHE A 209 -5.79 -3.51 -0.57
N GLY A 210 -6.89 -3.12 0.09
CA GLY A 210 -7.70 -1.95 -0.29
C GLY A 210 -7.36 -0.66 0.46
N ARG A 211 -6.42 -0.69 1.40
CA ARG A 211 -6.13 0.44 2.30
C ARG A 211 -4.69 0.91 2.14
N VAL A 212 -4.52 1.95 1.33
CA VAL A 212 -3.31 2.76 1.34
C VAL A 212 -3.46 3.77 2.50
N GLY A 213 -2.70 3.61 3.60
CA GLY A 213 -2.38 4.77 4.45
C GLY A 213 -2.44 4.65 5.99
N SER A 214 -3.23 3.77 6.62
CA SER A 214 -3.47 3.88 8.07
C SER A 214 -3.24 2.55 8.82
N GLY A 215 -1.99 2.29 9.21
CA GLY A 215 -1.63 1.15 10.06
C GLY A 215 -1.68 1.49 11.56
N ASN A 216 -1.99 0.51 12.42
CA ASN A 216 -2.05 0.72 13.87
C ASN A 216 -0.63 0.72 14.48
N ILE A 217 -0.05 1.91 14.68
CA ILE A 217 1.33 2.04 15.18
C ILE A 217 1.39 1.57 16.63
N THR A 218 1.98 0.41 16.85
CA THR A 218 2.18 -0.20 18.16
C THR A 218 3.64 -0.60 18.33
N ARG A 219 4.09 -0.74 19.59
CA ARG A 219 5.39 -1.31 19.90
C ARG A 219 5.26 -2.82 20.05
N PHE A 220 6.08 -3.57 19.32
CA PHE A 220 6.07 -5.03 19.38
C PHE A 220 7.48 -5.60 19.25
N ASP A 221 7.70 -6.76 19.87
CA ASP A 221 8.96 -7.50 19.71
C ASP A 221 8.92 -8.22 18.35
N PHE A 222 9.86 -7.88 17.47
CA PHE A 222 9.88 -8.36 16.09
C PHE A 222 9.93 -9.89 16.04
N ALA A 223 10.84 -10.50 16.80
CA ALA A 223 10.99 -11.94 16.74
C ALA A 223 9.82 -12.71 17.37
N SER A 224 9.14 -12.18 18.39
CA SER A 224 7.90 -12.75 18.91
C SER A 224 6.79 -12.76 17.85
N THR A 225 6.70 -11.70 17.05
CA THR A 225 5.73 -11.55 15.97
C THR A 225 6.00 -12.57 14.87
N VAL A 226 7.25 -12.65 14.43
CA VAL A 226 7.72 -13.67 13.46
C VAL A 226 7.43 -15.09 13.97
N ARG A 227 7.75 -15.41 15.23
CA ARG A 227 7.43 -16.72 15.85
C ARG A 227 5.94 -17.03 15.86
N GLY A 228 5.08 -16.04 16.10
CA GLY A 228 3.62 -16.21 16.08
C GLY A 228 3.12 -16.70 14.72
N VAL A 229 3.57 -16.06 13.64
CA VAL A 229 3.25 -16.46 12.25
C VAL A 229 3.84 -17.84 11.94
N LEU A 230 5.08 -18.10 12.34
CA LEU A 230 5.75 -19.38 12.11
C LEU A 230 5.06 -20.56 12.79
N GLY A 231 4.54 -20.36 14.00
CA GLY A 231 3.78 -21.38 14.72
C GLY A 231 2.53 -21.82 13.95
N LEU A 232 1.90 -20.89 13.22
CA LEU A 232 0.76 -21.22 12.36
C LEU A 232 1.19 -21.98 11.10
N VAL A 233 2.28 -21.55 10.48
CA VAL A 233 2.84 -22.13 9.26
C VAL A 233 3.30 -23.57 9.50
N ARG A 234 4.04 -23.82 10.58
CA ARG A 234 4.46 -25.18 10.95
C ARG A 234 3.28 -26.14 11.10
N ARG A 235 2.17 -25.69 11.70
CA ARG A 235 0.95 -26.49 11.85
C ARG A 235 0.18 -26.68 10.54
N THR A 236 0.36 -25.78 9.57
CA THR A 236 -0.38 -25.81 8.30
C THR A 236 0.34 -26.62 7.23
N PHE A 237 1.68 -26.62 7.24
CA PHE A 237 2.51 -27.26 6.20
C PHE A 237 3.37 -28.41 6.74
N GLU A 238 3.00 -28.99 7.89
CA GLU A 238 3.78 -30.01 8.62
C GLU A 238 4.13 -31.25 7.78
N HIS A 239 3.34 -31.53 6.74
CA HIS A 239 3.52 -32.69 5.85
C HIS A 239 4.09 -32.34 4.47
N GLU A 240 4.35 -31.06 4.19
CA GLU A 240 4.79 -30.57 2.88
C GLU A 240 6.19 -29.95 2.92
N LEU A 241 6.66 -29.42 4.06
CA LEU A 241 7.92 -28.67 4.15
C LEU A 241 8.73 -28.96 5.42
N ASP A 242 10.05 -29.08 5.28
CA ASP A 242 11.00 -29.07 6.39
C ASP A 242 11.30 -27.62 6.81
N VAL A 243 10.78 -27.19 7.96
CA VAL A 243 10.91 -25.79 8.42
C VAL A 243 11.97 -25.65 9.52
N VAL A 244 13.09 -25.01 9.19
CA VAL A 244 14.18 -24.67 10.12
C VAL A 244 14.05 -23.21 10.57
N ILE A 245 14.06 -22.98 11.89
CA ILE A 245 13.90 -21.64 12.46
C ILE A 245 15.12 -21.35 13.34
N GLU A 246 15.80 -20.25 13.05
CA GLU A 246 16.94 -19.79 13.85
C GLU A 246 16.70 -18.35 14.31
N GLN A 247 16.85 -18.12 15.60
CA GLN A 247 16.68 -16.79 16.18
C GLN A 247 17.91 -16.46 16.99
N ARG A 248 18.70 -15.51 16.49
CA ARG A 248 19.96 -15.05 17.10
C ARG A 248 19.81 -13.65 17.70
N GLY A 249 18.81 -12.89 17.27
CA GLY A 249 18.50 -11.55 17.78
C GLY A 249 17.01 -11.22 17.81
N SER A 250 16.69 -10.09 18.44
CA SER A 250 15.39 -9.42 18.33
C SER A 250 15.54 -7.96 18.75
N ALA A 251 14.61 -7.13 18.30
CA ALA A 251 14.44 -5.78 18.80
C ALA A 251 12.95 -5.41 18.83
N MET A 252 12.64 -4.37 19.61
CA MET A 252 11.34 -3.73 19.58
C MET A 252 11.24 -2.84 18.35
N LEU A 253 10.22 -3.06 17.54
CA LEU A 253 9.85 -2.16 16.46
C LEU A 253 8.61 -1.37 16.87
N GLU A 254 8.45 -0.22 16.22
CA GLU A 254 7.26 0.61 16.33
C GLU A 254 6.64 0.70 14.94
N GLY A 255 5.36 0.36 14.82
CA GLY A 255 4.65 0.34 13.54
C GLY A 255 3.46 -0.61 13.58
N ASP A 256 2.90 -0.91 12.41
CA ASP A 256 1.79 -1.84 12.32
C ASP A 256 2.28 -3.30 12.40
N ARG A 257 2.05 -3.94 13.54
CA ARG A 257 2.38 -5.36 13.75
C ARG A 257 1.75 -6.26 12.68
N ALA A 258 0.52 -5.98 12.26
CA ALA A 258 -0.18 -6.80 11.27
C ALA A 258 0.50 -6.72 9.90
N GLN A 259 1.11 -5.58 9.55
CA GLN A 259 1.90 -5.45 8.33
C GLN A 259 3.16 -6.35 8.36
N ILE A 260 3.84 -6.44 9.51
CA ILE A 260 4.96 -7.37 9.68
C ILE A 260 4.51 -8.83 9.57
N GLU A 261 3.39 -9.18 10.22
CA GLU A 261 2.81 -10.53 10.11
C GLU A 261 2.49 -10.89 8.66
N GLN A 262 1.90 -9.96 7.91
CA GLN A 262 1.57 -10.10 6.49
C GLN A 262 2.82 -10.25 5.61
N MET A 263 3.86 -9.45 5.86
CA MET A 263 5.13 -9.54 5.17
C MET A 263 5.77 -10.92 5.35
N CYS A 264 5.79 -11.43 6.59
CA CYS A 264 6.29 -12.77 6.88
C CYS A 264 5.49 -13.84 6.14
N LEU A 265 4.16 -13.77 6.18
CA LEU A 265 3.30 -14.73 5.50
C LEU A 265 3.52 -14.75 3.99
N ASN A 266 3.65 -13.58 3.35
CA ASN A 266 3.88 -13.48 1.91
C ASN A 266 5.21 -14.13 1.49
N LEU A 267 6.28 -13.94 2.28
CA LEU A 267 7.57 -14.59 2.02
C LEU A 267 7.47 -16.11 2.17
N ILE A 268 6.79 -16.58 3.22
CA ILE A 268 6.61 -18.01 3.51
C ILE A 268 5.76 -18.71 2.44
N VAL A 269 4.64 -18.10 2.01
CA VAL A 269 3.79 -18.67 0.95
C VAL A 269 4.53 -18.73 -0.38
N ASN A 270 5.35 -17.72 -0.68
CA ASN A 270 6.19 -17.74 -1.88
C ASN A 270 7.25 -18.86 -1.84
N ALA A 271 7.89 -19.07 -0.69
CA ALA A 271 8.84 -20.16 -0.48
C ALA A 271 8.16 -21.53 -0.68
N ARG A 272 6.98 -21.76 -0.07
CA ARG A 272 6.18 -22.98 -0.30
C ARG A 272 5.86 -23.19 -1.77
N ASP A 273 5.35 -22.17 -2.45
CA ASP A 273 4.97 -22.29 -3.86
C ASP A 273 6.15 -22.55 -4.80
N ALA A 274 7.37 -22.24 -4.36
CA ALA A 274 8.59 -22.58 -5.08
C ALA A 274 8.97 -24.06 -4.91
N MET A 275 8.37 -24.76 -3.94
CA MET A 275 8.65 -26.14 -3.50
C MET A 275 7.37 -27.01 -3.48
N PRO A 276 6.66 -27.20 -4.61
CA PRO A 276 5.41 -27.96 -4.64
C PRO A 276 5.57 -29.45 -4.30
N ASP A 277 6.75 -30.02 -4.55
CA ASP A 277 7.09 -31.42 -4.25
C ASP A 277 7.77 -31.57 -2.87
N GLY A 278 7.75 -30.51 -2.07
CA GLY A 278 8.43 -30.40 -0.78
C GLY A 278 9.86 -29.87 -0.87
N GLY A 279 10.44 -29.56 0.30
CA GLY A 279 11.77 -28.97 0.41
C GLY A 279 12.03 -28.35 1.79
N THR A 280 13.17 -27.69 1.93
CA THR A 280 13.57 -27.05 3.19
C THR A 280 13.37 -25.55 3.11
N MET A 281 12.57 -25.00 4.03
CA MET A 281 12.46 -23.57 4.27
C MET A 281 13.25 -23.22 5.54
N ARG A 282 14.23 -22.32 5.42
CA ARG A 282 14.95 -21.78 6.57
C ARG A 282 14.54 -20.33 6.82
N LEU A 283 14.28 -20.00 8.07
CA LEU A 283 13.89 -18.67 8.48
C LEU A 283 14.76 -18.20 9.65
N GLU A 284 15.52 -17.14 9.43
CA GLU A 284 16.49 -16.62 10.38
C GLU A 284 16.11 -15.20 10.82
N VAL A 285 16.14 -14.96 12.12
CA VAL A 285 15.97 -13.61 12.70
C VAL A 285 17.25 -13.21 13.44
N ASP A 286 17.83 -12.11 13.00
CA ASP A 286 19.07 -11.55 13.56
C ASP A 286 18.94 -10.07 13.92
N SER A 287 19.96 -9.53 14.60
CA SER A 287 20.10 -8.11 14.90
C SER A 287 21.52 -7.66 14.59
N VAL A 288 21.66 -6.63 13.76
CA VAL A 288 22.95 -6.12 13.29
C VAL A 288 23.07 -4.63 13.55
N ASP A 289 24.25 -4.17 13.96
CA ASP A 289 24.57 -2.75 14.04
C ASP A 289 25.31 -2.36 12.75
N LEU A 290 24.74 -1.42 11.99
CA LEU A 290 25.30 -0.96 10.72
C LEU A 290 25.87 0.44 10.90
N GLU A 291 27.19 0.59 10.75
CA GLU A 291 27.87 1.89 10.84
C GLU A 291 27.74 2.71 9.54
N SER A 292 27.74 2.04 8.38
CA SER A 292 27.61 2.68 7.06
C SER A 292 26.70 1.85 6.14
N PRO A 293 25.37 1.86 6.37
CA PRO A 293 24.45 1.05 5.59
C PRO A 293 24.13 1.66 4.20
N PRO A 294 23.68 0.83 3.24
CA PRO A 294 23.22 1.30 1.94
C PRO A 294 21.90 2.08 2.07
N ILE A 295 21.76 3.15 1.29
CA ILE A 295 20.54 3.97 1.23
C ILE A 295 19.38 3.07 0.73
N PRO A 296 18.19 3.05 1.39
CA PRO A 296 17.66 4.06 2.32
C PRO A 296 17.88 3.82 3.82
N LEU A 297 18.65 2.80 4.20
CA LEU A 297 18.88 2.48 5.62
C LEU A 297 19.72 3.57 6.31
N CYS A 298 19.46 3.79 7.60
CA CYS A 298 20.18 4.76 8.43
C CYS A 298 21.17 4.05 9.35
N ALA A 299 22.31 4.64 9.68
CA ALA A 299 23.25 4.03 10.62
C ALA A 299 22.61 3.74 11.99
N GLY A 300 22.94 2.59 12.58
CA GLY A 300 22.40 2.15 13.86
C GLY A 300 21.97 0.69 13.87
N ARG A 301 21.17 0.32 14.88
CA ARG A 301 20.71 -1.05 15.10
C ARG A 301 19.57 -1.39 14.15
N HIS A 302 19.65 -2.58 13.55
CA HIS A 302 18.64 -3.13 12.65
C HIS A 302 18.25 -4.54 13.09
N VAL A 303 17.04 -4.94 12.74
CA VAL A 303 16.63 -6.35 12.75
C VAL A 303 16.62 -6.87 11.32
N VAL A 304 17.02 -8.13 11.16
CA VAL A 304 17.13 -8.77 9.85
C VAL A 304 16.29 -10.04 9.88
N LEU A 305 15.36 -10.16 8.93
CA LEU A 305 14.63 -11.38 8.63
C LEU A 305 15.18 -11.96 7.34
N THR A 306 15.70 -13.18 7.40
CA THR A 306 16.14 -13.93 6.22
C THR A 306 15.21 -15.13 6.01
N VAL A 307 14.65 -15.25 4.80
CA VAL A 307 13.81 -16.39 4.39
C VAL A 307 14.47 -17.07 3.21
N SER A 308 14.86 -18.32 3.39
CA SER A 308 15.50 -19.16 2.38
C SER A 308 14.61 -20.35 2.03
N ASP A 309 14.52 -20.67 0.76
CA ASP A 309 13.91 -21.90 0.26
C ASP A 309 14.87 -22.69 -0.64
N THR A 310 14.60 -23.99 -0.80
CA THR A 310 15.32 -24.88 -1.74
C THR A 310 14.50 -25.14 -3.01
N GLY A 311 13.63 -24.21 -3.39
CA GLY A 311 12.73 -24.37 -4.53
C GLY A 311 13.37 -24.14 -5.88
N LYS A 312 12.53 -23.91 -6.90
CA LYS A 312 12.97 -23.65 -8.29
C LYS A 312 13.74 -22.33 -8.50
N GLY A 313 13.78 -21.46 -7.48
CA GLY A 313 14.45 -20.17 -7.54
C GLY A 313 13.81 -19.17 -8.52
N ILE A 314 14.49 -18.05 -8.73
CA ILE A 314 14.01 -16.94 -9.58
C ILE A 314 14.98 -16.71 -10.75
N PRO A 315 14.52 -16.88 -12.01
CA PRO A 315 15.32 -16.59 -13.20
C PRO A 315 15.84 -15.15 -13.22
N ARG A 316 17.10 -14.95 -13.61
CA ARG A 316 17.81 -13.66 -13.56
C ARG A 316 17.07 -12.54 -14.29
N GLU A 317 16.44 -12.86 -15.42
CA GLU A 317 15.65 -11.94 -16.24
C GLU A 317 14.37 -11.45 -15.57
N LEU A 318 13.84 -12.15 -14.56
CA LEU A 318 12.59 -11.77 -13.88
C LEU A 318 12.84 -10.99 -12.58
N ARG A 319 14.07 -11.02 -12.05
CA ARG A 319 14.42 -10.47 -10.72
C ARG A 319 14.14 -8.98 -10.55
N HIS A 320 14.28 -8.18 -11.60
CA HIS A 320 14.00 -6.74 -11.54
C HIS A 320 12.50 -6.41 -11.47
N ARG A 321 11.64 -7.38 -11.79
CA ARG A 321 10.18 -7.21 -11.88
C ARG A 321 9.40 -7.89 -10.76
N ILE A 322 10.04 -8.73 -9.95
CA ILE A 322 9.34 -9.52 -8.92
C ILE A 322 8.65 -8.66 -7.84
N PHE A 323 9.09 -7.42 -7.66
CA PHE A 323 8.47 -6.47 -6.73
C PHE A 323 7.44 -5.57 -7.42
N GLU A 324 7.25 -5.67 -8.75
CA GLU A 324 6.19 -4.95 -9.47
C GLU A 324 4.82 -5.49 -9.05
N PRO A 325 3.85 -4.62 -8.71
CA PRO A 325 2.48 -5.05 -8.46
C PRO A 325 1.90 -5.83 -9.64
N TYR A 326 1.20 -6.93 -9.37
CA TYR A 326 0.56 -7.83 -10.34
C TYR A 326 1.51 -8.67 -11.19
N PHE A 327 2.82 -8.56 -10.99
CA PHE A 327 3.78 -9.42 -11.67
C PHE A 327 3.72 -10.84 -11.09
N THR A 328 3.44 -11.83 -11.94
CA THR A 328 3.32 -13.23 -11.54
C THR A 328 3.81 -14.14 -12.65
N THR A 329 4.55 -15.20 -12.28
CA THR A 329 4.96 -16.27 -13.19
C THR A 329 4.00 -17.46 -13.17
N LYS A 330 2.89 -17.35 -12.42
CA LYS A 330 1.92 -18.41 -12.15
C LYS A 330 0.59 -18.16 -12.87
N THR A 331 0.64 -17.92 -14.18
CA THR A 331 -0.53 -17.58 -15.01
C THR A 331 -1.31 -18.79 -15.54
N GLY A 332 -0.81 -20.03 -15.34
CA GLY A 332 -1.37 -21.26 -15.92
C GLY A 332 -1.77 -22.37 -14.93
N LEU A 333 -1.97 -22.06 -13.64
CA LEU A 333 -2.41 -23.03 -12.62
C LEU A 333 -3.88 -22.80 -12.25
N ASP A 334 -4.57 -23.83 -11.74
CA ASP A 334 -5.99 -23.82 -11.31
C ASP A 334 -6.36 -22.68 -10.34
N ARG A 335 -5.36 -22.05 -9.72
CA ARG A 335 -5.47 -20.75 -9.02
C ARG A 335 -4.40 -19.80 -9.58
N PRO A 336 -4.76 -18.76 -10.34
CA PRO A 336 -3.80 -17.78 -10.82
C PRO A 336 -3.17 -17.04 -9.63
N GLY A 337 -1.84 -16.99 -9.58
CA GLY A 337 -1.13 -16.24 -8.53
C GLY A 337 -1.38 -14.74 -8.70
N THR A 338 -1.81 -14.05 -7.64
CA THR A 338 -2.25 -12.65 -7.70
C THR A 338 -1.14 -11.65 -8.08
N GLY A 339 0.13 -12.02 -7.92
CA GLY A 339 1.29 -11.16 -8.21
C GLY A 339 1.48 -10.02 -7.19
N LEU A 340 0.85 -10.12 -6.02
CA LEU A 340 0.81 -9.03 -5.02
C LEU A 340 1.67 -9.31 -3.78
N GLY A 341 2.10 -10.55 -3.57
CA GLY A 341 2.82 -10.97 -2.37
C GLY A 341 4.14 -10.20 -2.16
N LEU A 342 5.04 -10.22 -3.15
CA LEU A 342 6.35 -9.55 -3.05
C LEU A 342 6.25 -8.03 -3.13
N ALA A 343 5.30 -7.49 -3.90
CA ALA A 343 5.00 -6.05 -3.89
C ALA A 343 4.56 -5.56 -2.51
N THR A 344 3.78 -6.37 -1.79
CA THR A 344 3.39 -6.09 -0.39
C THR A 344 4.60 -6.14 0.55
N VAL A 345 5.48 -7.14 0.41
CA VAL A 345 6.72 -7.24 1.21
C VAL A 345 7.58 -5.98 1.04
N TYR A 346 7.75 -5.53 -0.21
CA TYR A 346 8.49 -4.32 -0.52
C TYR A 346 7.84 -3.06 0.08
N SER A 347 6.51 -2.95 0.00
CA SER A 347 5.77 -1.79 0.49
C SER A 347 5.78 -1.70 2.02
N VAL A 348 5.64 -2.83 2.71
CA VAL A 348 5.76 -2.91 4.18
C VAL A 348 7.19 -2.57 4.61
N ALA A 349 8.20 -3.13 3.97
CA ALA A 349 9.59 -2.80 4.31
C ALA A 349 9.88 -1.31 4.14
N GLN A 350 9.42 -0.67 3.05
CA GLN A 350 9.54 0.77 2.88
C GLN A 350 8.80 1.58 3.96
N ALA A 351 7.60 1.16 4.36
CA ALA A 351 6.83 1.84 5.41
C ALA A 351 7.57 1.85 6.76
N PHE A 352 8.38 0.81 7.02
CA PHE A 352 9.25 0.72 8.18
C PHE A 352 10.65 1.35 7.96
N GLY A 353 10.89 2.03 6.83
CA GLY A 353 12.19 2.61 6.48
C GLY A 353 13.28 1.57 6.21
N GLY A 354 12.88 0.36 5.86
CA GLY A 354 13.74 -0.80 5.64
C GLY A 354 14.07 -1.08 4.18
N LEU A 355 14.84 -2.15 3.98
CA LEU A 355 15.30 -2.62 2.68
C LEU A 355 14.94 -4.09 2.48
N VAL A 356 14.58 -4.47 1.26
CA VAL A 356 14.36 -5.86 0.84
C VAL A 356 15.39 -6.23 -0.22
N GLU A 357 16.09 -7.33 -0.01
CA GLU A 357 17.13 -7.85 -0.89
C GLU A 357 16.82 -9.29 -1.28
N LEU A 358 17.26 -9.67 -2.48
CA LEU A 358 17.28 -11.05 -2.97
C LEU A 358 18.75 -11.45 -3.14
N ASP A 359 19.18 -12.55 -2.53
CA ASP A 359 20.53 -13.06 -2.70
C ASP A 359 20.68 -13.73 -4.07
N ASP A 360 21.65 -13.26 -4.85
CA ASP A 360 21.86 -13.64 -6.24
C ASP A 360 22.74 -14.89 -6.42
N ALA A 361 23.37 -15.38 -5.34
CA ALA A 361 24.41 -16.41 -5.39
C ALA A 361 23.88 -17.87 -5.32
N VAL A 362 22.57 -18.09 -5.20
CA VAL A 362 22.01 -19.43 -4.97
C VAL A 362 21.52 -20.06 -6.29
N PRO A 363 22.14 -21.17 -6.75
CA PRO A 363 21.75 -21.82 -8.02
C PRO A 363 20.41 -22.56 -7.94
N HIS A 364 19.97 -22.95 -6.74
CA HIS A 364 18.69 -23.61 -6.47
C HIS A 364 18.03 -22.96 -5.26
N GLY A 365 16.80 -22.45 -5.41
CA GLY A 365 16.06 -21.74 -4.38
C GLY A 365 16.16 -20.22 -4.45
N ALA A 366 15.61 -19.54 -3.44
CA ALA A 366 15.71 -18.11 -3.26
C ALA A 366 16.00 -17.76 -1.80
N ILE A 367 16.73 -16.67 -1.58
CA ILE A 367 16.98 -16.10 -0.25
C ILE A 367 16.54 -14.64 -0.27
N PHE A 368 15.49 -14.33 0.47
CA PHE A 368 15.04 -12.97 0.69
C PHE A 368 15.55 -12.46 2.04
N ARG A 369 16.12 -11.26 2.06
CA ARG A 369 16.55 -10.58 3.28
C ARG A 369 15.79 -9.28 3.44
N VAL A 370 15.11 -9.11 4.57
CA VAL A 370 14.43 -7.86 4.95
C VAL A 370 15.15 -7.26 6.14
N THR A 371 15.66 -6.05 5.97
CA THR A 371 16.40 -5.30 7.00
C THR A 371 15.58 -4.10 7.43
N LEU A 372 15.23 -4.01 8.72
CA LEU A 372 14.41 -2.93 9.28
C LEU A 372 15.18 -2.17 10.36
N PRO A 373 15.18 -0.82 10.35
CA PRO A 373 15.83 -0.02 11.39
C PRO A 373 15.08 -0.10 12.72
N VAL A 374 15.83 -0.18 13.83
CA VAL A 374 15.29 -0.13 15.20
C VAL A 374 15.27 1.32 15.65
N ASN A 375 14.08 1.92 15.76
CA ASN A 375 13.95 3.31 16.17
C ASN A 375 14.15 3.44 17.69
N THR A 376 15.33 3.92 18.11
CA THR A 376 15.79 3.92 19.52
C THR A 376 15.31 5.12 20.35
N LYS A 377 14.44 5.98 19.82
CA LYS A 377 13.84 7.07 20.60
C LYS A 377 12.67 6.54 21.43
N VAL A 378 12.83 6.59 22.75
CA VAL A 378 11.91 6.24 23.85
C VAL A 378 12.17 4.85 24.47
N ARG A 379 12.62 4.93 25.73
CA ARG A 379 13.08 3.88 26.64
C ARG A 379 11.93 2.92 27.02
N ALA A 380 12.30 1.66 27.26
CA ALA A 380 11.42 0.52 27.49
C ALA A 380 10.70 0.54 28.85
N ASP A 381 9.41 0.19 28.86
CA ASP A 381 8.78 -0.48 29.99
C ASP A 381 8.58 -1.96 29.64
N ARG A 382 9.01 -2.82 30.56
CA ARG A 382 9.06 -4.28 30.43
C ARG A 382 7.74 -4.84 30.99
N PRO A 383 6.99 -5.70 30.29
CA PRO A 383 5.79 -6.30 30.87
C PRO A 383 6.19 -7.33 31.93
N ALA A 384 5.92 -7.01 33.21
CA ALA A 384 5.97 -7.97 34.31
C ALA A 384 4.71 -8.85 34.31
N ALA A 385 4.87 -10.10 34.75
CA ALA A 385 3.79 -11.08 34.90
C ALA A 385 2.59 -10.52 35.69
N VAL A 386 1.38 -10.83 35.22
CA VAL A 386 0.11 -10.36 35.80
C VAL A 386 -0.19 -11.17 37.06
N PRO A 387 -0.37 -10.56 38.24
CA PRO A 387 -0.94 -11.23 39.40
C PRO A 387 -2.45 -11.40 39.22
N ALA A 388 -3.02 -12.49 39.73
CA ALA A 388 -4.46 -12.69 39.79
C ALA A 388 -5.12 -11.62 40.67
N THR A 389 -5.99 -10.78 40.08
CA THR A 389 -6.79 -9.78 40.80
C THR A 389 -8.29 -10.03 40.66
N LYS A 390 -9.00 -9.91 41.78
CA LYS A 390 -10.44 -10.10 41.97
C LYS A 390 -11.25 -8.85 41.54
N GLY A 391 -11.26 -8.51 40.25
CA GLY A 391 -12.06 -7.39 39.73
C GLY A 391 -13.42 -7.82 39.18
N THR A 392 -14.36 -6.87 39.04
CA THR A 392 -15.63 -7.10 38.33
C THR A 392 -15.65 -6.39 36.98
N ILE A 393 -16.02 -7.11 35.93
CA ILE A 393 -16.06 -6.61 34.55
C ILE A 393 -17.51 -6.60 34.06
N LEU A 394 -17.97 -5.46 33.54
CA LEU A 394 -19.24 -5.38 32.81
C LEU A 394 -18.99 -5.68 31.33
N VAL A 395 -19.58 -6.76 30.81
CA VAL A 395 -19.50 -7.17 29.41
C VAL A 395 -20.77 -6.76 28.69
N VAL A 396 -20.63 -5.94 27.65
CA VAL A 396 -21.73 -5.38 26.88
C VAL A 396 -21.56 -5.76 25.41
N ASP A 397 -22.48 -6.57 24.91
CA ASP A 397 -22.45 -7.13 23.57
C ASP A 397 -23.87 -7.55 23.19
N ASP A 398 -24.35 -7.28 21.97
CA ASP A 398 -25.71 -7.66 21.56
C ASP A 398 -25.83 -9.12 21.15
N GLU A 399 -24.72 -9.73 20.77
CA GLU A 399 -24.69 -11.13 20.40
C GLU A 399 -24.58 -12.01 21.65
N ALA A 400 -25.70 -12.62 22.05
CA ALA A 400 -25.80 -13.42 23.27
C ALA A 400 -24.74 -14.54 23.37
N LEU A 401 -24.33 -15.11 22.24
CA LEU A 401 -23.29 -16.14 22.19
C LEU A 401 -21.89 -15.57 22.46
N VAL A 402 -21.54 -14.41 21.89
CA VAL A 402 -20.24 -13.76 22.12
C VAL A 402 -20.13 -13.29 23.56
N ARG A 403 -21.22 -12.72 24.10
CA ARG A 403 -21.32 -12.31 25.51
C ARG A 403 -21.09 -13.49 26.46
N GLN A 404 -21.75 -14.62 26.22
CA GLN A 404 -21.63 -15.83 27.04
C GLN A 404 -20.22 -16.46 26.99
N VAL A 405 -19.55 -16.43 25.84
CA VAL A 405 -18.17 -16.92 25.69
C VAL A 405 -17.20 -16.02 26.45
N THR A 406 -17.32 -14.71 26.25
CA THR A 406 -16.49 -13.70 26.91
C THR A 406 -16.63 -13.78 28.42
N ARG A 407 -17.88 -13.87 28.92
CA ARG A 407 -18.16 -14.09 30.35
C ARG A 407 -17.41 -15.29 30.90
N ARG A 408 -17.55 -16.47 30.26
CA ARG A 408 -16.91 -17.71 30.74
C ARG A 408 -15.39 -17.59 30.77
N SER A 409 -14.79 -16.97 29.76
CA SER A 409 -13.34 -16.73 29.74
C SER A 409 -12.88 -15.84 30.90
N LEU A 410 -13.63 -14.78 31.21
CA LEU A 410 -13.32 -13.86 32.31
C LEU A 410 -13.52 -14.48 33.69
N GLU A 411 -14.59 -15.26 33.88
CA GLU A 411 -14.83 -16.01 35.11
C GLU A 411 -13.73 -17.03 35.38
N GLN A 412 -13.24 -17.73 34.34
CA GLN A 412 -12.09 -18.64 34.45
C GLN A 412 -10.78 -17.92 34.82
N MET A 413 -10.64 -16.65 34.43
CA MET A 413 -9.51 -15.80 34.82
C MET A 413 -9.66 -15.24 36.24
N GLY A 414 -10.78 -15.50 36.93
CA GLY A 414 -11.03 -15.08 38.31
C GLY A 414 -11.74 -13.73 38.46
N TYR A 415 -12.29 -13.17 37.38
CA TYR A 415 -13.11 -11.95 37.43
C TYR A 415 -14.58 -12.27 37.71
N ALA A 416 -15.25 -11.38 38.44
CA ALA A 416 -16.71 -11.37 38.46
C ALA A 416 -17.22 -10.71 37.17
N VAL A 417 -18.32 -11.19 36.60
CA VAL A 417 -18.87 -10.65 35.34
C VAL A 417 -20.31 -10.22 35.52
N LEU A 418 -20.58 -8.98 35.14
CA LEU A 418 -21.93 -8.46 34.91
C LEU A 418 -22.15 -8.40 33.39
N GLU A 419 -23.38 -8.60 32.93
CA GLU A 419 -23.71 -8.67 31.50
C GLU A 419 -24.76 -7.63 31.13
N ALA A 420 -24.67 -7.11 29.91
CA ALA A 420 -25.72 -6.33 29.27
C ALA A 420 -25.77 -6.64 27.76
N GLY A 421 -26.98 -6.70 27.20
CA GLY A 421 -27.24 -7.00 25.79
C GLY A 421 -27.18 -5.79 24.85
N ASP A 422 -27.03 -4.56 25.37
CA ASP A 422 -26.85 -3.35 24.57
C ASP A 422 -26.44 -2.17 25.45
N GLY A 423 -26.24 -1.01 24.82
CA GLY A 423 -25.83 0.20 25.51
C GLY A 423 -26.81 0.79 26.54
N LEU A 424 -28.13 0.59 26.42
CA LEU A 424 -29.09 1.05 27.43
C LEU A 424 -29.06 0.16 28.66
N GLU A 425 -29.11 -1.16 28.46
CA GLU A 425 -29.01 -2.12 29.57
C GLU A 425 -27.66 -1.96 30.31
N ALA A 426 -26.59 -1.65 29.58
CA ALA A 426 -25.29 -1.36 30.19
C ALA A 426 -25.32 -0.14 31.13
N LEU A 427 -26.06 0.91 30.77
CA LEU A 427 -26.20 2.10 31.61
C LEU A 427 -27.06 1.80 32.86
N ASP A 428 -28.10 0.98 32.72
CA ASP A 428 -28.94 0.56 33.85
C ASP A 428 -28.16 -0.30 34.85
N VAL A 429 -27.42 -1.30 34.35
CA VAL A 429 -26.54 -2.15 35.17
C VAL A 429 -25.44 -1.33 35.81
N PHE A 430 -24.82 -0.40 35.07
CA PHE A 430 -23.79 0.48 35.62
C PHE A 430 -24.34 1.40 36.71
N ALA A 431 -25.55 1.95 36.56
CA ALA A 431 -26.17 2.79 37.58
C ALA A 431 -26.48 2.01 38.87
N ALA A 432 -26.91 0.74 38.76
CA ALA A 432 -27.23 -0.11 39.89
C ALA A 432 -25.99 -0.61 40.65
N GLU A 433 -24.92 -0.96 39.94
CA GLU A 433 -23.76 -1.68 40.50
C GLU A 433 -22.43 -0.90 40.39
N ARG A 434 -22.52 0.42 40.22
CA ARG A 434 -21.39 1.32 39.93
C ARG A 434 -20.14 1.08 40.78
N SER A 435 -20.31 0.89 42.10
CA SER A 435 -19.19 0.75 43.03
C SER A 435 -18.45 -0.58 42.94
N LYS A 436 -18.99 -1.56 42.20
CA LYS A 436 -18.41 -2.89 42.04
C LYS A 436 -17.68 -3.06 40.70
N ILE A 437 -17.97 -2.24 39.69
CA ILE A 437 -17.46 -2.39 38.32
C ILE A 437 -16.08 -1.73 38.20
N ASP A 438 -15.07 -2.54 37.89
CA ASP A 438 -13.68 -2.10 37.73
C ASP A 438 -13.30 -1.84 36.27
N LEU A 439 -14.02 -2.44 35.31
CA LEU A 439 -13.79 -2.29 33.87
C LEU A 439 -15.07 -2.57 33.08
N VAL A 440 -15.26 -1.88 31.97
CA VAL A 440 -16.32 -2.18 30.99
C VAL A 440 -15.70 -2.68 29.70
N LEU A 441 -16.13 -3.85 29.23
CA LEU A 441 -15.83 -4.38 27.91
C LEU A 441 -17.06 -4.17 27.02
N LEU A 442 -16.94 -3.35 25.98
CA LEU A 442 -18.08 -2.79 25.25
C LEU A 442 -17.95 -3.03 23.74
N ASP A 443 -18.93 -3.69 23.12
CA ASP A 443 -18.97 -3.78 21.66
C ASP A 443 -19.21 -2.40 21.02
N ALA A 444 -18.44 -2.06 20.00
CA ALA A 444 -18.55 -0.81 19.25
C ALA A 444 -19.88 -0.70 18.48
N VAL A 445 -20.39 -1.81 17.95
CA VAL A 445 -21.57 -1.83 17.07
C VAL A 445 -22.65 -2.68 17.69
N MET A 446 -23.70 -2.03 18.21
CA MET A 446 -24.87 -2.68 18.80
C MET A 446 -26.15 -1.91 18.44
N PRO A 447 -27.31 -2.59 18.34
CA PRO A 447 -28.62 -1.97 18.15
C PRO A 447 -29.08 -1.15 19.37
N ARG A 448 -30.12 -0.33 19.19
CA ARG A 448 -30.70 0.62 20.16
C ARG A 448 -29.78 1.79 20.55
N LEU A 449 -28.68 1.50 21.26
CA LEU A 449 -27.65 2.48 21.62
C LEU A 449 -26.29 1.92 21.24
N SER A 450 -25.63 2.57 20.28
CA SER A 450 -24.30 2.15 19.83
C SER A 450 -23.27 2.21 20.96
N GLY A 451 -22.24 1.35 20.89
CA GLY A 451 -21.15 1.33 21.86
C GLY A 451 -20.49 2.70 22.05
N GLN A 452 -20.28 3.44 20.97
CA GLN A 452 -19.73 4.80 21.04
C GLN A 452 -20.59 5.76 21.89
N ARG A 453 -21.91 5.70 21.73
CA ARG A 453 -22.84 6.55 22.52
C ARG A 453 -22.93 6.08 23.97
N ALA A 454 -22.92 4.77 24.20
CA ALA A 454 -22.89 4.19 25.55
C ALA A 454 -21.60 4.59 26.29
N MET A 455 -20.44 4.52 25.61
CA MET A 455 -19.15 4.94 26.14
C MET A 455 -19.15 6.41 26.56
N ALA A 456 -19.64 7.31 25.70
CA ALA A 456 -19.71 8.74 26.01
C ALA A 456 -20.52 8.98 27.31
N ARG A 457 -21.66 8.30 27.46
CA ARG A 457 -22.50 8.38 28.68
C ARG A 457 -21.82 7.78 29.91
N LEU A 458 -21.16 6.63 29.78
CA LEU A 458 -20.40 6.02 30.87
C LEU A 458 -19.26 6.93 31.33
N ARG A 459 -18.60 7.63 30.39
CA ARG A 459 -17.50 8.56 30.66
C ARG A 459 -17.99 9.85 31.33
N GLU A 460 -19.19 10.36 30.98
CA GLU A 460 -19.87 11.43 31.72
C GLU A 460 -20.13 11.03 33.18
N LEU A 461 -20.57 9.79 33.40
CA LEU A 461 -20.89 9.28 34.74
C LEU A 461 -19.64 8.99 35.56
N ALA A 462 -18.62 8.37 34.97
CA ALA A 462 -17.39 7.93 35.62
C ALA A 462 -16.17 8.19 34.70
N PRO A 463 -15.53 9.37 34.83
CA PRO A 463 -14.42 9.79 33.97
C PRO A 463 -13.22 8.82 33.97
N ASP A 464 -12.91 8.25 35.14
CA ASP A 464 -11.75 7.37 35.32
C ASP A 464 -12.04 5.88 35.08
N LEU A 465 -13.27 5.51 34.71
CA LEU A 465 -13.65 4.12 34.50
C LEU A 465 -12.89 3.52 33.31
N PRO A 466 -12.15 2.42 33.46
CA PRO A 466 -11.53 1.79 32.32
C PRO A 466 -12.57 1.18 31.37
N ILE A 467 -12.52 1.55 30.09
CA ILE A 467 -13.43 1.05 29.04
C ILE A 467 -12.60 0.44 27.92
N VAL A 468 -12.75 -0.86 27.69
CA VAL A 468 -12.17 -1.57 26.55
C VAL A 468 -13.25 -1.73 25.49
N VAL A 469 -13.02 -1.18 24.30
CA VAL A 469 -13.98 -1.33 23.19
C VAL A 469 -13.61 -2.54 22.35
N SER A 470 -14.57 -3.43 22.12
CA SER A 470 -14.41 -4.57 21.23
C SER A 470 -15.03 -4.29 19.86
N SER A 471 -14.38 -4.68 18.76
CA SER A 471 -14.98 -4.54 17.43
C SER A 471 -14.44 -5.49 16.37
N GLY A 472 -15.32 -5.97 15.49
CA GLY A 472 -14.96 -6.71 14.27
C GLY A 472 -14.78 -5.84 13.01
N ARG A 473 -14.95 -4.52 13.11
CA ARG A 473 -15.05 -3.61 11.94
C ARG A 473 -14.16 -2.37 12.00
N LEU A 474 -13.57 -2.03 13.15
CA LEU A 474 -12.78 -0.80 13.30
C LEU A 474 -11.52 -0.87 12.41
N GLY A 475 -11.36 0.11 11.52
CA GLY A 475 -10.05 0.47 10.97
C GLY A 475 -9.25 1.31 11.97
N ALA A 476 -7.99 1.64 11.65
CA ALA A 476 -7.15 2.50 12.50
C ALA A 476 -7.79 3.89 12.75
N ASP A 477 -8.42 4.49 11.73
CA ASP A 477 -9.10 5.80 11.85
C ASP A 477 -10.32 5.74 12.79
N ASP A 478 -11.05 4.62 12.80
CA ASP A 478 -12.18 4.43 13.72
C ASP A 478 -11.68 4.11 15.14
N ALA A 479 -10.56 3.41 15.29
CA ALA A 479 -9.95 3.11 16.59
C ALA A 479 -9.34 4.38 17.23
N GLU A 480 -8.71 5.25 16.45
CA GLU A 480 -8.23 6.55 16.90
C GLU A 480 -9.40 7.46 17.31
N GLY A 481 -10.48 7.50 16.51
CA GLY A 481 -11.72 8.20 16.89
C GLY A 481 -12.38 7.64 18.16
N VAL A 482 -12.31 6.33 18.38
CA VAL A 482 -12.82 5.66 19.61
C VAL A 482 -11.93 5.93 20.82
N MET A 483 -10.61 5.94 20.66
CA MET A 483 -9.66 6.31 21.72
C MET A 483 -9.78 7.79 22.09
N ILE A 484 -9.89 8.70 21.10
CA ILE A 484 -10.19 10.12 21.29
C ILE A 484 -11.55 10.31 21.96
N GLY A 485 -12.53 9.47 21.62
CA GLY A 485 -13.85 9.41 22.24
C GLY A 485 -13.84 8.91 23.68
N GLY A 486 -12.67 8.53 24.22
CA GLY A 486 -12.49 8.11 25.59
C GLY A 486 -12.59 6.61 25.77
N ALA A 487 -12.07 5.78 24.87
CA ALA A 487 -11.74 4.39 25.17
C ALA A 487 -10.37 4.28 25.83
N THR A 488 -10.20 3.32 26.74
CA THR A 488 -8.92 3.03 27.41
C THR A 488 -8.08 2.05 26.60
N ALA A 489 -8.71 1.11 25.89
CA ALA A 489 -8.07 0.22 24.92
C ALA A 489 -9.10 -0.27 23.88
N VAL A 490 -8.61 -0.82 22.77
CA VAL A 490 -9.43 -1.44 21.72
C VAL A 490 -9.01 -2.90 21.52
N LEU A 491 -9.99 -3.81 21.44
CA LEU A 491 -9.80 -5.25 21.23
C LEU A 491 -10.52 -5.71 19.95
N PHE A 492 -9.77 -6.24 18.99
CA PHE A 492 -10.34 -6.64 17.69
C PHE A 492 -10.95 -8.05 17.74
N LYS A 493 -12.17 -8.19 17.25
CA LYS A 493 -12.85 -9.49 17.07
C LYS A 493 -12.42 -10.14 15.73
N PRO A 494 -12.24 -11.48 15.68
CA PRO A 494 -12.25 -12.40 16.81
C PRO A 494 -10.94 -12.31 17.61
N PHE A 495 -11.05 -12.41 18.94
CA PHE A 495 -9.93 -12.43 19.88
C PHE A 495 -9.85 -13.75 20.64
N THR A 496 -8.64 -14.16 21.01
CA THR A 496 -8.41 -15.32 21.86
C THR A 496 -8.54 -14.96 23.34
N ALA A 497 -8.74 -15.95 24.21
CA ALA A 497 -8.74 -15.75 25.66
C ALA A 497 -7.43 -15.09 26.16
N SER A 498 -6.29 -15.41 25.56
CA SER A 498 -5.00 -14.80 25.91
C SER A 498 -4.94 -13.31 25.54
N GLN A 499 -5.47 -12.92 24.36
CA GLN A 499 -5.53 -11.51 23.94
C GLN A 499 -6.48 -10.70 24.82
N LEU A 500 -7.62 -11.30 25.21
CA LEU A 500 -8.54 -10.70 26.17
C LEU A 500 -7.86 -10.47 27.54
N ALA A 501 -7.14 -11.47 28.04
CA ALA A 501 -6.42 -11.37 29.31
C ALA A 501 -5.33 -10.29 29.28
N GLU A 502 -4.58 -10.18 28.18
CA GLU A 502 -3.53 -9.17 28.01
C GLU A 502 -4.11 -7.75 27.95
N ALA A 503 -5.20 -7.54 27.21
CA ALA A 503 -5.88 -6.26 27.10
C ALA A 503 -6.47 -5.78 28.44
N ILE A 504 -7.02 -6.70 29.24
CA ILE A 504 -7.56 -6.36 30.57
C ILE A 504 -6.43 -6.08 31.55
N ALA A 505 -5.37 -6.90 31.53
CA ALA A 505 -4.25 -6.73 32.44
C ALA A 505 -3.46 -5.44 32.17
N SER A 506 -3.32 -5.02 30.92
CA SER A 506 -2.65 -3.75 30.59
C SER A 506 -3.43 -2.55 31.11
N VAL A 507 -4.76 -2.62 31.09
CA VAL A 507 -5.66 -1.56 31.53
C VAL A 507 -5.76 -1.49 33.06
N LEU A 508 -5.81 -2.63 33.75
CA LEU A 508 -5.94 -2.66 35.22
C LEU A 508 -4.63 -2.38 35.98
N LYS A 509 -3.45 -2.52 35.35
CA LYS A 509 -2.13 -2.22 35.96
C LYS A 509 -1.90 -0.75 36.29
N GLY A 510 -2.76 0.17 35.82
CA GLY A 510 -2.62 1.61 36.01
C GLY A 510 -3.12 2.17 37.35
N ARG A 511 -3.59 1.35 38.30
CA ARG A 511 -4.17 1.83 39.57
C ARG A 511 -3.27 1.53 40.77
N PRO A 512 -2.92 2.50 41.63
CA PRO A 512 -2.42 2.18 42.95
C PRO A 512 -3.53 1.45 43.73
N PRO A 513 -3.19 0.48 44.60
CA PRO A 513 -4.18 -0.24 45.39
C PRO A 513 -4.99 0.75 46.24
N PRO A 514 -6.28 0.47 46.51
CA PRO A 514 -7.07 1.30 47.41
C PRO A 514 -6.39 1.33 48.77
N SER A 515 -6.15 2.54 49.28
CA SER A 515 -5.57 2.79 50.59
C SER A 515 -6.43 2.11 51.66
N MET A 516 -5.98 0.96 52.16
CA MET A 516 -6.51 0.35 53.38
C MET A 516 -5.94 1.10 54.59
N CYS A 517 -6.85 1.62 55.40
CA CYS A 517 -6.71 1.96 56.82
C CYS A 517 -5.78 3.13 57.18
N ASP A 518 -6.41 4.29 57.34
CA ASP A 518 -5.97 5.34 58.26
C ASP A 518 -6.24 4.84 59.70
N GLU A 519 -5.32 4.04 60.24
CA GLU A 519 -5.24 3.78 61.68
C GLU A 519 -3.89 4.27 62.21
N GLY A 520 -3.95 5.43 62.88
CA GLY A 520 -3.15 5.72 64.07
C GLY A 520 -1.66 5.97 63.87
N ALA A 521 -1.29 7.23 63.72
CA ALA A 521 -0.01 7.71 64.22
C ALA A 521 -0.19 9.10 64.84
N GLY A 522 -0.27 9.09 66.17
CA GLY A 522 -0.36 10.30 66.98
C GLY A 522 0.85 11.22 66.81
N ALA A 523 0.57 12.50 66.96
CA ALA A 523 1.55 13.55 67.07
C ALA A 523 2.51 13.33 68.26
N PRO A 524 3.77 13.76 68.12
CA PRO A 524 4.47 14.36 69.24
C PRO A 524 4.84 15.81 68.93
N ARG A 525 4.21 16.68 69.74
CA ARG A 525 4.51 18.06 70.14
C ARG A 525 4.55 19.17 69.09
#